data_AF-A0A3M2GTV1-F1
#
_entry.id   AF-A0A3M2GTV1-F1
#
_cell.length_a   1.000
_cell.length_b   1.000
_cell.length_c   1.000
_cell.angle_alpha   90.00
_cell.angle_beta   90.00
_cell.angle_gamma   90.00
#
_symmetry.space_group_name_H-M   'P 1'
#
loop_
_entity.id
_entity.type
_entity.pdbx_description
1 polymer ?
#
loop_
_entity_poly.entity_id
_entity_poly.type
_entity_poly.pdbx_seq_one_letter_code
_entity_poly.pdbx_strand_id
1 'polypeptide(L)'
;MADFTKAGLDKGDIEKELEHSLISARMLYKSYLASLEDLTQEELRADLEEYKDQLNRSVMPLVRRAEALGIAKLVNMAYEIRYTYEKLINLIEGRLGIS
;
A
#
# COMPACT_ATOMS: atom_id res chain seq x y z
N MET A 1 -6.82 6.40 -35.32
CA MET A 1 -6.48 4.97 -35.18
C MET A 1 -5.89 4.84 -33.79
N ALA A 2 -6.59 4.23 -32.84
CA ALA A 2 -6.13 4.15 -31.45
C ALA A 2 -4.95 3.17 -31.39
N ASP A 3 -3.84 3.60 -30.78
CA ASP A 3 -2.60 2.83 -30.62
C ASP A 3 -2.83 1.70 -29.58
N PHE A 4 -3.34 0.55 -30.03
CA PHE A 4 -3.59 -0.62 -29.19
C PHE A 4 -2.32 -1.19 -28.54
N THR A 5 -1.14 -0.86 -29.06
CA THR A 5 0.18 -1.26 -28.54
C THR A 5 0.53 -0.58 -27.22
N LYS A 6 0.10 0.68 -26.99
CA LYS A 6 0.42 1.40 -25.74
C LYS A 6 -0.39 0.89 -24.55
N ALA A 7 -1.66 0.58 -24.75
CA ALA A 7 -2.54 0.06 -23.70
C ALA A 7 -2.07 -1.30 -23.15
N GLY A 8 -1.42 -2.14 -23.97
CA GLY A 8 -0.83 -3.40 -23.53
C GLY A 8 0.46 -3.21 -22.73
N LEU A 9 1.26 -2.19 -23.06
CA LEU A 9 2.49 -1.86 -22.35
C LEU A 9 2.20 -1.29 -20.96
N ASP A 10 1.27 -0.32 -20.90
CA ASP A 10 0.85 0.33 -19.64
C ASP A 10 0.29 -0.69 -18.62
N LYS A 11 -0.42 -1.70 -19.12
CA LYS A 11 -0.93 -2.82 -18.30
C LYS A 11 0.21 -3.68 -17.73
N GLY A 12 1.23 -3.99 -18.53
CA GLY A 12 2.36 -4.80 -18.08
C GLY A 12 3.21 -4.08 -17.03
N ASP A 13 3.37 -2.77 -17.20
CA ASP A 13 4.17 -1.95 -16.28
C ASP A 13 3.48 -1.77 -14.92
N ILE A 14 2.18 -1.49 -14.91
CA ILE A 14 1.43 -1.40 -13.64
C ILE A 14 1.33 -2.75 -12.92
N GLU A 15 1.24 -3.86 -13.65
CA GLU A 15 1.17 -5.19 -13.04
C GLU A 15 2.44 -5.49 -12.25
N LYS A 16 3.61 -5.21 -12.82
CA LYS A 16 4.90 -5.35 -12.13
C LYS A 16 5.03 -4.39 -10.95
N GLU A 17 4.60 -3.14 -11.12
CA GLU A 17 4.61 -2.15 -10.03
C GLU A 17 3.75 -2.62 -8.84
N LEU A 18 2.56 -3.16 -9.12
CA LEU A 18 1.66 -3.74 -8.11
C LEU A 18 2.26 -4.99 -7.46
N GLU A 19 2.88 -5.89 -8.22
CA GLU A 19 3.51 -7.10 -7.67
C GLU A 19 4.63 -6.74 -6.70
N HIS A 20 5.53 -5.83 -7.08
CA HIS A 20 6.60 -5.35 -6.21
C HIS A 20 6.05 -4.64 -4.97
N SER A 21 5.08 -3.74 -5.15
CA SER A 21 4.47 -3.00 -4.04
C SER A 21 3.76 -3.93 -3.06
N LEU A 22 3.10 -4.99 -3.54
CA LEU A 22 2.43 -5.99 -2.70
C LEU A 22 3.44 -6.79 -1.87
N ILE A 23 4.56 -7.19 -2.47
CA ILE A 23 5.64 -7.87 -1.73
C ILE A 23 6.19 -6.95 -0.65
N SER A 24 6.50 -5.70 -0.99
CA SER A 24 7.02 -4.71 -0.04
C SER A 24 6.05 -4.44 1.10
N ALA A 25 4.75 -4.24 0.81
CA ALA A 25 3.74 -3.98 1.83
C ALA A 25 3.60 -5.18 2.80
N ARG A 26 3.61 -6.42 2.27
CA ARG A 26 3.56 -7.64 3.10
C ARG A 26 4.81 -7.78 3.98
N MET A 27 5.99 -7.45 3.45
CA MET A 27 7.23 -7.48 4.22
C MET A 27 7.24 -6.41 5.30
N LEU A 28 6.85 -5.17 4.97
CA LEU A 28 6.69 -4.08 5.92
C LEU A 28 5.81 -4.49 7.10
N TYR A 29 4.60 -4.98 6.81
CA TYR A 29 3.66 -5.40 7.85
C TYR A 29 4.23 -6.50 8.76
N LYS A 30 4.90 -7.51 8.18
CA LYS A 30 5.53 -8.58 8.97
C LYS A 30 6.68 -8.07 9.84
N SER A 31 7.54 -7.24 9.28
CA SER A 31 8.66 -6.64 10.02
C SER A 31 8.14 -5.77 11.16
N TYR A 32 7.11 -4.97 10.91
CA TYR A 32 6.53 -4.09 11.92
C TYR A 32 5.90 -4.87 13.07
N LEU A 33 5.15 -5.94 12.77
CA LEU A 33 4.61 -6.83 13.81
C LEU A 33 5.70 -7.44 14.69
N ALA A 34 6.88 -7.70 14.14
CA ALA A 34 7.99 -8.30 14.88
C ALA A 34 8.70 -7.31 15.82
N SER A 35 8.65 -6.01 15.52
CA SER A 35 9.34 -4.96 16.31
C SER A 35 8.40 -4.03 17.07
N LEU A 36 7.08 -4.14 16.90
CA LEU A 36 6.08 -3.21 17.46
C LEU A 36 6.24 -2.99 18.97
N GLU A 37 6.55 -4.06 19.71
CA GLU A 37 6.64 -4.02 21.17
C GLU A 37 7.85 -3.23 21.67
N ASP A 38 8.89 -3.13 20.84
CA ASP A 38 10.15 -2.46 21.15
C ASP A 38 10.12 -0.95 20.82
N LEU A 39 9.11 -0.50 20.06
CA LEU A 39 8.98 0.89 19.65
C LEU A 39 8.44 1.78 20.78
N THR A 40 9.08 2.93 20.95
CA THR A 40 8.63 3.99 21.85
C THR A 40 7.39 4.70 21.31
N GLN A 41 6.69 5.46 22.16
CA GLN A 41 5.55 6.25 21.71
C GLN A 41 5.90 7.32 20.67
N GLU A 42 7.10 7.90 20.74
CA GLU A 42 7.55 8.91 19.77
C GLU A 42 7.80 8.27 18.40
N GLU A 43 8.46 7.10 18.36
CA GLU A 43 8.67 6.33 17.14
C GLU A 43 7.35 5.90 16.52
N LEU A 44 6.43 5.34 17.32
CA LEU A 44 5.10 4.96 16.84
C LEU A 44 4.31 6.13 16.24
N ARG A 45 4.44 7.34 16.79
CA ARG A 45 3.78 8.54 16.24
C ARG A 45 4.41 8.97 14.91
N ALA A 46 5.73 8.96 14.82
CA ALA A 46 6.44 9.29 13.58
C ALA A 46 6.08 8.28 12.48
N ASP A 47 6.12 6.98 12.79
CA ASP A 47 5.72 5.91 11.89
C ASP A 47 4.26 6.05 11.43
N LEU A 48 3.35 6.37 12.36
CA LEU A 48 1.95 6.58 12.03
C LEU A 48 1.75 7.68 10.99
N GLU A 49 2.43 8.82 11.18
CA GLU A 49 2.37 9.94 10.23
C GLU A 49 2.96 9.53 8.88
N GLU A 50 4.10 8.84 8.88
CA GLU A 50 4.74 8.37 7.66
C GLU A 50 3.85 7.40 6.88
N TYR A 51 3.29 6.38 7.53
CA TYR A 51 2.46 5.40 6.84
C TYR A 51 1.13 5.98 6.36
N LYS A 52 0.56 6.96 7.07
CA LYS A 52 -0.58 7.73 6.58
C LYS A 52 -0.21 8.54 5.33
N ASP A 53 0.97 9.16 5.30
CA ASP A 53 1.43 9.90 4.13
C ASP A 53 1.70 8.95 2.94
N GLN A 54 2.39 7.84 3.17
CA GLN A 54 2.65 6.82 2.14
C GLN A 54 1.35 6.24 1.57
N LEU A 55 0.35 5.95 2.42
CA LEU A 55 -0.97 5.49 1.98
C LEU A 55 -1.59 6.50 1.01
N ASN A 56 -1.60 7.78 1.40
CA ASN A 56 -2.25 8.83 0.60
C ASN A 56 -1.49 9.22 -0.67
N ARG A 57 -0.16 9.31 -0.60
CA ARG A 57 0.68 9.82 -1.71
C ARG A 57 1.16 8.76 -2.68
N SER A 58 1.29 7.51 -2.23
CA SER A 58 1.86 6.44 -3.06
C SER A 58 0.82 5.36 -3.34
N VAL A 59 0.16 4.83 -2.30
CA VAL A 59 -0.75 3.69 -2.44
C VAL A 59 -2.06 4.08 -3.10
N MET A 60 -2.71 5.17 -2.66
CA MET A 60 -3.99 5.60 -3.23
C MET A 60 -3.90 5.97 -4.72
N PRO A 61 -2.85 6.65 -5.21
CA PRO A 61 -2.66 6.84 -6.65
C PRO A 61 -2.48 5.53 -7.43
N LEU A 62 -1.79 4.54 -6.86
CA LEU A 62 -1.66 3.21 -7.47
C LEU A 62 -3.01 2.48 -7.55
N VAL A 63 -3.83 2.58 -6.50
CA VAL A 63 -5.22 2.07 -6.49
C VAL A 63 -6.06 2.72 -7.58
N ARG A 64 -6.06 4.06 -7.67
CA ARG A 64 -6.82 4.78 -8.70
C ARG A 64 -6.39 4.42 -10.12
N ARG A 65 -5.08 4.24 -10.34
CA ARG A 65 -4.56 3.77 -11.64
C ARG A 65 -5.05 2.36 -11.98
N ALA A 66 -5.02 1.44 -11.01
CA ALA A 66 -5.53 0.09 -11.20
C ALA A 66 -7.05 0.05 -11.47
N GLU A 67 -7.82 0.85 -10.72
CA GLU A 67 -9.27 1.03 -10.92
C GLU A 67 -9.59 1.56 -12.32
N ALA A 68 -8.84 2.56 -12.81
CA ALA A 68 -9.03 3.15 -14.12
C ALA A 68 -8.85 2.15 -15.27
N LEU A 69 -8.05 1.09 -15.08
CA LEU A 69 -7.87 0.03 -16.07
C LEU A 69 -9.01 -1.00 -16.04
N GLY A 70 -9.78 -1.09 -14.95
CA GLY A 70 -10.92 -2.00 -14.80
C GLY A 70 -10.55 -3.49 -14.79
N ILE A 71 -9.27 -3.83 -14.62
CA ILE A 71 -8.80 -5.21 -14.64
C ILE A 71 -8.86 -5.77 -13.22
N ALA A 72 -9.82 -6.67 -12.96
CA ALA A 72 -10.10 -7.21 -11.64
C ALA A 72 -8.85 -7.70 -10.88
N LYS A 73 -7.91 -8.39 -11.56
CA LYS A 73 -6.65 -8.84 -10.96
C LYS A 73 -5.85 -7.67 -10.36
N LEU A 74 -5.66 -6.60 -11.15
CA LEU A 74 -4.86 -5.44 -10.76
C LEU A 74 -5.55 -4.65 -9.64
N VAL A 75 -6.86 -4.46 -9.75
CA VAL A 75 -7.67 -3.79 -8.71
C VAL A 75 -7.57 -4.54 -7.37
N ASN A 76 -7.71 -5.87 -7.40
CA ASN A 76 -7.60 -6.69 -6.19
C ASN A 76 -6.22 -6.56 -5.55
N MET A 77 -5.14 -6.60 -6.34
CA MET A 77 -3.78 -6.39 -5.83
C MET A 77 -3.61 -5.01 -5.21
N ALA A 78 -4.12 -3.97 -5.86
CA ALA A 78 -4.01 -2.60 -5.36
C ALA A 78 -4.75 -2.42 -4.03
N TYR A 79 -5.95 -2.99 -3.91
CA TYR A 79 -6.68 -2.98 -2.65
C TYR A 79 -6.02 -3.82 -1.56
N GLU A 80 -5.36 -4.93 -1.90
CA GLU A 80 -4.60 -5.69 -0.91
C GLU A 80 -3.44 -4.87 -0.33
N ILE A 81 -2.74 -4.11 -1.16
CA ILE A 81 -1.71 -3.16 -0.70
C ILE A 81 -2.34 -2.12 0.23
N ARG A 82 -3.42 -1.46 -0.21
CA ARG A 82 -4.16 -0.47 0.59
C ARG A 82 -4.56 -1.01 1.96
N TYR A 83 -5.18 -2.18 1.98
CA TYR A 83 -5.64 -2.81 3.20
C TYR A 83 -4.50 -3.19 4.15
N THR A 84 -3.33 -3.54 3.61
CA THR A 84 -2.14 -3.82 4.41
C THR A 84 -1.66 -2.56 5.14
N TYR A 85 -1.64 -1.41 4.45
CA TYR A 85 -1.32 -0.11 5.07
C TYR A 85 -2.38 0.31 6.10
N GLU A 86 -3.67 0.16 5.79
CA GLU A 86 -4.75 0.46 6.74
C GLU A 86 -4.64 -0.40 8.01
N LYS A 87 -4.32 -1.69 7.88
CA LYS A 87 -4.06 -2.57 9.04
C LYS A 87 -2.88 -2.11 9.88
N LEU A 88 -1.78 -1.73 9.23
CA LEU A 88 -0.58 -1.23 9.89
C LEU A 88 -0.89 0.03 10.71
N ILE A 89 -1.60 0.98 10.09
CA ILE A 89 -2.05 2.22 10.73
C ILE A 89 -2.94 1.91 11.94
N ASN A 90 -3.97 1.07 11.76
CA ASN A 90 -4.87 0.71 12.86
C ASN A 90 -4.15 0.01 14.02
N LEU A 91 -3.15 -0.81 13.71
CA LEU A 91 -2.32 -1.48 14.71
C LEU A 91 -1.51 -0.46 15.54
N ILE A 92 -0.92 0.54 14.87
CA ILE A 92 -0.18 1.62 15.55
C ILE A 92 -1.12 2.50 16.38
N GLU A 93 -2.28 2.88 15.82
CA GLU A 93 -3.30 3.68 16.53
C GLU A 93 -3.81 2.95 17.78
N GLY A 94 -4.05 1.63 17.67
CA GLY A 94 -4.43 0.79 18.80
C GLY A 94 -3.34 0.75 19.88
N ARG A 95 -2.06 0.72 19.50
CA ARG A 95 -0.94 0.76 20.45
C ARG A 95 -0.79 2.12 21.13
N LEU A 96 -1.08 3.20 20.42
CA LEU A 96 -1.09 4.56 20.94
C LEU A 96 -2.36 4.90 21.74
N GLY A 97 -3.41 4.08 21.64
CA GLY A 97 -4.69 4.29 22.33
C GLY A 97 -5.52 5.43 21.74
N ILE A 98 -5.45 5.64 20.43
CA ILE A 98 -6.10 6.77 19.72
C ILE A 98 -7.14 6.33 18.67
N SER A 99 -7.50 5.04 18.64
CA SER A 99 -8.58 4.49 17.79
C SER A 99 -9.98 4.81 18.30
#